data_AF-A0A9E3RXM6-F1
#
_entry.id   AF-A0A9E3RXM6-F1
#
_cell.length_a   1.000
_cell.length_b   1.000
_cell.length_c   1.000
_cell.angle_alpha   90.00
_cell.angle_beta   90.00
_cell.angle_gamma   90.00
#
_symmetry.space_group_name_H-M   'P 1'
#
loop_
_entity.id
_entity.type
_entity.pdbx_description
1 polymer ?
#
loop_
_entity_poly.entity_id
_entity_poly.type
_entity_poly.pdbx_seq_one_letter_code
_entity_poly.pdbx_strand_id
1 'polypeptide(L)'
;MLWAGRIMSTLPVLMLLMSATMKFMQPPDAAKGFEHLGWPITLATKLGIVELACTALYVIPQTSVLGAILLTGYLGGATATHVRVEEAFHMPILLGVLIWGGLFLRDPRIRALIPLRKKSS
;
A
#
# COMPACT_ATOMS: atom_id res chain seq x y z
N MET A 1 18.37 -1.84 14.77
CA MET A 1 17.40 -1.18 13.86
C MET A 1 16.76 -2.11 12.82
N LEU A 2 17.33 -3.27 12.49
CA LEU A 2 16.73 -4.25 11.54
C LEU A 2 15.35 -4.79 11.98
N TRP A 3 15.12 -4.98 13.29
CA TRP A 3 13.85 -5.49 13.84
C TRP A 3 12.72 -4.47 13.84
N ALA A 4 12.98 -3.22 14.21
CA ALA A 4 12.00 -2.13 14.13
C ALA A 4 11.59 -1.87 12.67
N GLY A 5 12.56 -1.93 11.76
CA GLY A 5 12.29 -1.99 10.32
C GLY A 5 11.38 -3.17 9.99
N ARG A 6 11.73 -4.41 10.40
CA ARG A 6 10.96 -5.62 10.13
C ARG A 6 9.49 -5.51 10.54
N ILE A 7 9.24 -5.04 11.76
CA ILE A 7 7.91 -4.87 12.35
C ILE A 7 7.10 -3.77 11.64
N MET A 8 7.72 -2.63 11.32
CA MET A 8 6.99 -1.53 10.66
C MET A 8 6.56 -1.83 9.24
N SER A 9 7.26 -2.70 8.50
CA SER A 9 6.75 -3.13 7.18
C SER A 9 5.96 -4.44 7.21
N THR A 10 5.94 -5.21 8.30
CA THR A 10 5.05 -6.38 8.38
C THR A 10 3.59 -5.95 8.47
N LEU A 11 3.27 -4.89 9.23
CA LEU A 11 1.89 -4.42 9.38
C LEU A 11 1.25 -4.03 8.03
N PRO A 12 1.80 -3.10 7.23
CA PRO A 12 1.18 -2.74 5.95
C PRO A 12 1.14 -3.91 4.97
N VAL A 13 2.14 -4.81 4.98
CA VAL A 13 2.12 -6.02 4.14
C VAL A 13 0.97 -6.94 4.54
N LEU A 14 0.76 -7.20 5.83
CA LEU A 14 -0.35 -8.03 6.30
C LEU A 14 -1.71 -7.43 5.91
N MET A 15 -1.86 -6.11 6.04
CA MET A 15 -3.09 -5.43 5.65
C MET A 15 -3.37 -5.52 4.15
N LEU A 16 -2.34 -5.32 3.32
CA LEU A 16 -2.44 -5.46 1.86
C LEU A 16 -2.72 -6.91 1.44
N LEU A 17 -2.09 -7.89 2.10
CA LEU A 17 -2.36 -9.31 1.84
C LEU A 17 -3.79 -9.70 2.21
N MET A 18 -4.29 -9.22 3.35
CA MET A 18 -5.68 -9.42 3.76
C MET A 18 -6.64 -8.77 2.75
N SER A 19 -6.38 -7.52 2.39
CA SER A 19 -7.13 -6.77 1.37
C SER A 19 -7.19 -7.51 0.04
N ALA A 20 -6.05 -7.99 -0.46
CA ALA A 20 -5.98 -8.76 -1.68
C ALA A 20 -6.75 -10.09 -1.55
N THR A 21 -6.59 -10.82 -0.45
CA THR A 21 -7.30 -12.08 -0.19
C THR A 21 -8.81 -11.88 -0.26
N MET A 22 -9.34 -10.80 0.33
CA MET A 22 -10.76 -10.46 0.27
C MET A 22 -11.24 -10.21 -1.17
N LYS A 23 -10.39 -9.59 -2.01
CA LYS A 23 -10.68 -9.39 -3.44
C LYS A 23 -10.71 -10.69 -4.25
N PHE A 24 -9.96 -11.71 -3.84
CA PHE A 24 -10.01 -13.04 -4.46
C PHE A 24 -11.16 -13.90 -3.95
N MET A 25 -11.42 -13.87 -2.64
CA MET A 25 -12.51 -14.65 -2.03
C MET A 25 -13.89 -14.13 -2.40
N GLN A 26 -14.01 -12.83 -2.72
CA GLN A 26 -15.27 -12.17 -3.07
C GLN A 26 -16.43 -12.61 -2.15
N PRO A 27 -16.33 -12.37 -0.83
CA PRO A 27 -17.40 -12.71 0.11
C PRO A 27 -18.73 -12.08 -0.31
N PRO A 28 -19.88 -12.57 0.19
CA PRO A 28 -21.21 -12.14 -0.27
C PRO A 28 -21.42 -10.62 -0.32
N ASP A 29 -20.82 -9.88 0.62
CA ASP A 29 -20.93 -8.42 0.68
C ASP A 29 -19.91 -7.65 -0.17
N ALA A 30 -18.91 -8.33 -0.75
CA ALA A 30 -17.92 -7.69 -1.62
C ALA A 30 -18.55 -7.07 -2.87
N ALA A 31 -19.59 -7.71 -3.42
CA ALA A 31 -20.33 -7.16 -4.56
C ALA A 31 -20.96 -5.80 -4.24
N LYS A 32 -21.60 -5.68 -3.07
CA LYS A 32 -22.19 -4.40 -2.61
C LYS A 32 -21.12 -3.33 -2.40
N GLY A 33 -19.97 -3.71 -1.84
CA GLY A 33 -18.84 -2.79 -1.67
C GLY A 33 -18.31 -2.27 -3.01
N PHE A 34 -18.09 -3.15 -3.99
CA PHE A 34 -17.65 -2.75 -5.33
C PHE A 34 -18.69 -1.90 -6.06
N GLU A 35 -19.97 -2.26 -5.95
CA GLU A 35 -21.08 -1.49 -6.52
C GLU A 35 -21.18 -0.10 -5.90
N HIS A 36 -21.01 0.02 -4.58
CA HIS A 36 -20.93 1.31 -3.89
C HIS A 36 -19.76 2.18 -4.40
N LEU A 37 -18.61 1.55 -4.65
CA LEU A 37 -17.46 2.19 -5.30
C LEU A 37 -17.68 2.47 -6.79
N GLY A 38 -18.85 2.12 -7.35
CA GLY A 38 -19.24 2.30 -8.75
C GLY A 38 -18.49 1.39 -9.73
N TRP A 39 -17.94 0.28 -9.25
CA TRP A 39 -17.15 -0.67 -10.03
C TRP A 39 -17.82 -2.04 -10.10
N PRO A 40 -17.75 -2.75 -11.24
CA PRO A 40 -18.20 -4.13 -11.28
C PRO A 40 -17.28 -5.04 -10.46
N ILE A 41 -17.86 -6.01 -9.76
CA ILE A 41 -17.12 -6.99 -8.93
C ILE A 41 -16.08 -7.79 -9.73
N THR A 42 -16.25 -7.91 -11.05
CA THR A 42 -15.28 -8.56 -11.96
C THR A 42 -13.91 -7.89 -11.97
N LEU A 43 -13.81 -6.62 -11.52
CA LEU A 43 -12.54 -5.92 -11.37
C LEU A 43 -11.80 -6.28 -10.08
N ALA A 44 -12.47 -6.88 -9.08
CA ALA A 44 -11.86 -7.23 -7.80
C ALA A 44 -10.64 -8.11 -7.97
N THR A 45 -10.76 -9.18 -8.77
CA THR A 45 -9.64 -10.09 -9.04
C THR A 45 -8.48 -9.38 -9.73
N LYS A 46 -8.75 -8.48 -10.69
CA LYS A 46 -7.70 -7.72 -11.38
C LYS A 46 -6.94 -6.80 -10.42
N LEU A 47 -7.66 -6.09 -9.54
CA LEU A 47 -7.07 -5.25 -8.51
C LEU A 47 -6.29 -6.08 -7.49
N GLY A 48 -6.81 -7.24 -7.09
CA GLY A 48 -6.13 -8.17 -6.19
C GLY A 48 -4.80 -8.67 -6.76
N ILE A 49 -4.74 -8.98 -8.06
CA ILE A 49 -3.49 -9.37 -8.74
C ILE A 49 -2.48 -8.22 -8.70
N VAL A 50 -2.90 -6.99 -9.05
CA VAL A 50 -2.01 -5.82 -9.03
C VAL A 50 -1.49 -5.54 -7.61
N GLU A 51 -2.38 -5.57 -6.62
CA GLU A 51 -2.04 -5.38 -5.20
C GLU A 51 -1.03 -6.44 -4.72
N LEU A 52 -1.27 -7.72 -5.02
CA LEU A 52 -0.34 -8.79 -4.67
C LEU A 52 1.01 -8.65 -5.36
N ALA A 53 1.03 -8.34 -6.66
CA ALA A 53 2.27 -8.17 -7.40
C ALA A 53 3.13 -7.02 -6.82
N CYS A 54 2.50 -5.87 -6.54
CA CYS A 54 3.17 -4.73 -5.92
C CYS A 54 3.66 -5.06 -4.50
N THR A 55 2.84 -5.76 -3.72
CA THR A 55 3.19 -6.20 -2.36
C THR A 55 4.34 -7.21 -2.37
N ALA A 56 4.35 -8.17 -3.29
CA ALA A 56 5.43 -9.14 -3.44
C ALA A 56 6.76 -8.45 -3.78
N LEU A 57 6.75 -7.50 -4.72
CA LEU A 57 7.91 -6.68 -5.04
C LEU A 57 8.40 -5.87 -3.84
N TYR A 58 7.48 -5.36 -3.01
CA TYR A 58 7.84 -4.60 -1.81
C TYR A 58 8.50 -5.48 -0.72
N VAL A 59 8.04 -6.73 -0.57
CA VAL A 59 8.55 -7.66 0.45
C VAL A 59 9.96 -8.15 0.12
N ILE A 60 10.29 -8.34 -1.16
CA ILE A 60 11.61 -8.79 -1.60
C ILE A 60 12.62 -7.63 -1.43
N PRO A 61 13.68 -7.77 -0.60
CA PRO A 61 14.57 -6.65 -0.27
C PRO A 61 15.19 -5.97 -1.49
N GLN A 62 15.57 -6.75 -2.52
CA GLN A 62 16.20 -6.27 -3.75
C GLN A 62 15.28 -5.40 -4.61
N THR A 63 13.96 -5.60 -4.52
CA THR A 63 12.94 -4.86 -5.29
C THR A 63 12.08 -3.95 -4.42
N SER A 64 12.37 -3.86 -3.12
CA SER A 64 11.51 -3.21 -2.13
C SER A 64 11.20 -1.74 -2.47
N VAL A 65 12.18 -1.00 -2.99
CA VAL A 65 12.00 0.39 -3.45
C VAL A 65 11.02 0.46 -4.62
N LEU A 66 11.16 -0.42 -5.61
CA LEU A 66 10.24 -0.49 -6.76
C LEU A 66 8.82 -0.85 -6.30
N GLY A 67 8.70 -1.83 -5.40
CA GLY A 67 7.42 -2.19 -4.79
C GLY A 67 6.76 -1.02 -4.05
N ALA A 68 7.53 -0.24 -3.29
CA ALA A 68 7.02 0.95 -2.60
C ALA A 68 6.51 2.02 -3.59
N ILE A 69 7.23 2.25 -4.69
CA ILE A 69 6.79 3.17 -5.76
C ILE A 69 5.48 2.70 -6.38
N LEU A 70 5.39 1.42 -6.75
CA LEU A 70 4.17 0.85 -7.34
C LEU A 70 2.99 0.89 -6.37
N LEU A 71 3.21 0.55 -5.09
CA LEU A 71 2.21 0.66 -4.05
C LEU A 71 1.75 2.10 -3.83
N THR A 72 2.63 3.09 -4.02
CA THR A 72 2.24 4.51 -3.95
C THR A 72 1.22 4.86 -5.04
N GLY A 73 1.45 4.39 -6.27
CA GLY A 73 0.49 4.54 -7.36
C GLY A 73 -0.84 3.82 -7.06
N TYR A 74 -0.77 2.57 -6.60
CA TYR A 74 -1.96 1.79 -6.24
C TYR A 74 -2.78 2.44 -5.12
N LEU A 75 -2.13 2.85 -4.02
CA LEU A 75 -2.78 3.52 -2.89
C LEU A 75 -3.27 4.93 -3.24
N GLY A 76 -2.60 5.64 -4.15
CA GLY A 76 -3.10 6.88 -4.72
C GLY A 76 -4.42 6.67 -5.46
N GLY A 77 -4.52 5.61 -6.26
CA GLY A 77 -5.78 5.20 -6.89
C GLY A 77 -6.88 4.89 -5.87
N ALA A 78 -6.56 4.10 -4.83
CA ALA A 78 -7.51 3.82 -3.76
C ALA A 78 -7.99 5.10 -3.03
N THR A 79 -7.07 6.03 -2.76
CA THR A 79 -7.38 7.33 -2.16
C THR A 79 -8.35 8.11 -3.04
N ALA A 80 -8.06 8.21 -4.35
CA ALA A 80 -8.94 8.89 -5.30
C ALA A 80 -10.33 8.24 -5.39
N THR A 81 -10.41 6.91 -5.36
CA THR A 81 -11.69 6.19 -5.36
C THR A 81 -12.53 6.52 -4.11
N HIS A 82 -11.95 6.50 -2.91
CA HIS A 82 -12.67 6.84 -1.68
C HIS A 82 -13.09 8.31 -1.63
N VAL A 83 -12.23 9.24 -2.07
CA VAL A 83 -12.59 10.66 -2.17
C VAL A 83 -13.76 10.87 -3.14
N ARG A 84 -13.78 10.16 -4.27
CA ARG A 84 -14.85 10.24 -5.28
C ARG A 84 -16.23 9.87 -4.72
N VAL A 85 -16.28 8.92 -3.77
CA VAL A 85 -17.52 8.48 -3.12
C VAL A 85 -17.75 9.17 -1.77
N GLU A 86 -16.99 10.23 -1.47
CA GLU A 86 -17.08 11.02 -0.23
C GLU A 86 -16.83 10.21 1.06
N GLU A 87 -16.03 9.15 0.96
CA GLU A 87 -15.63 8.31 2.09
C GLU A 87 -14.28 8.74 2.70
N ALA A 88 -14.00 8.21 3.90
CA ALA A 88 -12.72 8.39 4.56
C ALA A 88 -11.57 7.76 3.75
N PHE A 89 -10.63 8.59 3.31
CA PHE A 89 -9.46 8.20 2.49
C PHE A 89 -8.16 8.10 3.30
N HIS A 90 -8.23 8.25 4.63
CA HIS A 90 -7.05 8.28 5.49
C HIS A 90 -6.28 6.96 5.47
N MET A 91 -6.98 5.84 5.31
CA MET A 91 -6.37 4.51 5.41
C MET A 91 -5.35 4.21 4.31
N PRO A 92 -5.63 4.40 3.00
CA PRO A 92 -4.61 4.23 1.96
C PRO A 92 -3.43 5.20 2.13
N ILE A 93 -3.66 6.42 2.62
CA ILE A 93 -2.58 7.36 2.92
C ILE A 93 -1.69 6.85 4.05
N LEU A 94 -2.29 6.42 5.17
CA LEU A 94 -1.55 5.89 6.32
C LEU A 94 -0.73 4.66 5.93
N LEU A 95 -1.28 3.76 5.11
CA LEU A 95 -0.53 2.63 4.57
C LEU A 95 0.67 3.08 3.72
N GLY A 96 0.49 4.09 2.86
CA GLY A 96 1.58 4.67 2.07
C GLY A 96 2.69 5.24 2.95
N VAL A 97 2.33 5.96 4.01
CA VAL A 97 3.28 6.49 5.00
C VAL A 97 4.01 5.36 5.73
N LEU A 98 3.32 4.30 6.14
CA LEU A 98 3.94 3.15 6.81
C LEU A 98 4.88 2.38 5.89
N ILE A 99 4.53 2.22 4.61
CA ILE A 99 5.38 1.58 3.59
C ILE A 99 6.69 2.36 3.44
N TRP A 100 6.61 3.66 3.17
CA TRP A 100 7.80 4.50 2.99
C TRP A 100 8.57 4.71 4.29
N GLY A 101 7.89 4.87 5.42
CA GLY A 101 8.52 5.00 6.74
C GLY A 101 9.28 3.74 7.13
N GLY A 102 8.71 2.56 6.90
CA GLY A 102 9.39 1.28 7.09
C GLY A 102 10.63 1.14 6.20
N LEU A 103 10.54 1.54 4.94
CA LEU A 103 11.67 1.52 4.00
C LEU A 103 12.76 2.53 4.39
N PHE A 104 12.38 3.75 4.74
CA PHE A 104 13.29 4.80 5.22
C PHE A 104 14.08 4.34 6.45
N LEU A 105 13.47 3.60 7.37
CA LEU A 105 14.16 3.11 8.56
C LEU A 105 15.05 1.89 8.29
N ARG A 106 14.79 1.14 7.21
CA ARG A 106 15.56 -0.06 6.82
C ARG A 106 16.73 0.24 5.91
N ASP A 107 16.60 1.21 4.99
CA ASP A 107 17.60 1.45 3.93
C ASP A 107 18.28 2.83 4.11
N PRO A 108 19.59 2.86 4.46
CA PRO A 108 20.37 4.10 4.53
C PRO A 108 20.42 4.87 3.21
N ARG A 109 20.35 4.18 2.06
CA ARG A 109 20.38 4.82 0.73
C ARG A 109 19.13 5.63 0.50
N ILE A 110 17.97 5.11 0.90
CA ILE A 110 16.69 5.85 0.83
C ILE A 110 16.72 7.06 1.76
N ARG A 111 17.32 6.96 2.95
CA ARG A 111 17.51 8.12 3.83
C ARG A 111 18.40 9.20 3.23
N ALA A 112 19.43 8.80 2.48
CA ALA A 112 20.31 9.74 1.79
C ALA A 112 19.61 10.44 0.61
N LEU A 113 18.66 9.78 -0.03
CA LEU A 113 17.92 10.30 -1.18
C LEU A 113 16.74 11.19 -0.79
N ILE A 114 16.13 11.02 0.39
CA ILE A 114 15.05 11.88 0.86
C ILE A 114 15.65 13.11 1.56
N PRO A 115 15.57 14.31 0.96
CA PRO A 115 16.24 15.50 1.48
C PRO A 115 15.44 16.06 2.66
N LEU A 116 15.63 15.49 3.85
CA LEU A 116 15.30 16.19 5.07
C LEU A 116 16.32 17.33 5.21
N ARG A 117 15.89 18.54 4.87
CA ARG A 117 16.71 19.76 4.97
C ARG A 117 17.31 19.80 6.38
N LYS A 118 18.64 19.63 6.49
CA LYS A 118 19.33 19.93 7.75
C LYS A 118 19.12 21.43 8.00
N LYS A 119 18.56 21.78 9.16
CA LYS A 119 18.51 23.17 9.61
C LYS A 119 19.97 23.60 9.71
N SER A 120 20.43 24.46 8.80
CA SER A 120 21.73 25.11 8.93
C SER A 120 21.60 26.02 10.16
N SER A 121 22.28 25.65 11.23
CA SER A 121 22.56 26.54 12.38
C SER A 121 23.85 27.26 12.13
#